data_AF-A0A7C3ABZ1-F1
#
_entry.id   AF-A0A7C3ABZ1-F1
#
_cell.length_a   1.000
_cell.length_b   1.000
_cell.length_c   1.000
_cell.angle_alpha   90.00
_cell.angle_beta   90.00
_cell.angle_gamma   90.00
#
_symmetry.space_group_name_H-M   'P 1'
#
loop_
_entity.id
_entity.type
_entity.pdbx_description
1 polymer ?
#
loop_
_entity_poly.entity_id
_entity_poly.type
_entity_poly.pdbx_seq_one_letter_code
_entity_poly.pdbx_strand_id
1 'polypeptide(L)'
;MVIWDQFVNLIEWGLAWTAGHTGSSGIAIILFTILIKTLLLPLTIKSVRSTAMMQELQPKIRELQKKYGQDRQRLSAETMKLYQEYGINPMSGCLPVLLQIPIFFGLYFAIRNLSTHDGGSWSNGFLWIPNLAQPDPLHILPILAGLFQFVQTRMTRPAGQGKFQDPQQQMMYSMMLFMPLMVVIFGWNFAAGPVLYWVVSALYSVVQQWLITGWGGMRDWFPFLPDLPEHRRLGYLDPAKREAQRQAASRGLFGRLNKHIERQIQQVEQRAVQRPEAASDARKEPVRAKKDGHPAEPPPPPPDPAALVPRRTRSSKRKPSAQGD
;
A
#
# COMPACT_ATOMS: atom_id res chain seq x y z
N MET A 1 16.63 -9.80 -19.64
CA MET A 1 16.72 -11.17 -19.11
C MET A 1 17.97 -11.36 -18.29
N VAL A 2 19.16 -11.02 -18.80
CA VAL A 2 20.46 -11.17 -18.08
C VAL A 2 20.46 -10.73 -16.60
N ILE A 3 19.92 -9.55 -16.25
CA ILE A 3 19.90 -9.07 -14.85
C ILE A 3 19.01 -9.95 -13.96
N TRP A 4 17.88 -10.42 -14.49
CA TRP A 4 16.98 -11.32 -13.77
C TRP A 4 17.65 -12.66 -13.50
N ASP A 5 18.31 -13.21 -14.52
CA ASP A 5 19.01 -14.49 -14.40
C ASP A 5 20.17 -14.38 -13.41
N GLN A 6 20.94 -13.28 -13.44
CA GLN A 6 21.97 -12.99 -12.44
C GLN A 6 21.39 -12.90 -11.01
N PHE A 7 20.23 -12.27 -10.85
CA PHE A 7 19.56 -12.17 -9.56
C PHE A 7 19.11 -13.54 -9.04
N VAL A 8 18.50 -14.36 -9.89
CA VAL A 8 18.09 -15.73 -9.53
C VAL A 8 19.32 -16.57 -9.21
N ASN A 9 20.37 -16.54 -10.03
CA ASN A 9 21.60 -17.28 -9.79
C ASN A 9 22.29 -16.87 -8.50
N LEU A 10 22.21 -15.60 -8.10
CA LEU A 10 22.72 -15.14 -6.80
C LEU A 10 21.97 -15.78 -5.63
N ILE A 11 20.64 -15.86 -5.75
CA ILE A 11 19.80 -16.52 -4.75
C ILE A 11 20.10 -18.03 -4.71
N GLU A 12 20.19 -18.67 -5.88
CA GLU A 12 20.56 -20.09 -5.99
C GLU A 12 21.90 -20.37 -5.34
N TRP A 13 22.91 -19.57 -5.63
CA TRP A 13 24.22 -19.69 -5.03
C TRP A 13 24.16 -19.56 -3.50
N GLY A 14 23.44 -18.57 -2.97
CA GLY A 14 23.28 -18.40 -1.52
C GLY A 14 22.55 -19.57 -0.86
N LEU A 15 21.52 -20.08 -1.51
CA LEU A 15 20.74 -21.24 -1.05
C LEU A 15 21.55 -22.54 -1.14
N ALA A 16 22.27 -22.78 -2.23
CA ALA A 16 23.13 -23.94 -2.41
C ALA A 16 24.29 -23.93 -1.40
N TRP A 17 24.92 -22.77 -1.21
CA TRP A 17 26.01 -22.60 -0.23
C TRP A 17 25.53 -22.89 1.18
N THR A 18 24.39 -22.32 1.60
CA THR A 18 23.82 -22.58 2.94
C THR A 18 23.35 -24.02 3.10
N ALA A 19 22.74 -24.62 2.08
CA ALA A 19 22.32 -26.02 2.09
C ALA A 19 23.50 -26.99 2.15
N GLY A 20 24.61 -26.69 1.47
CA GLY A 20 25.84 -27.49 1.52
C GLY A 20 26.47 -27.52 2.91
N HIS A 21 26.40 -26.42 3.68
CA HIS A 21 26.93 -26.37 5.04
C HIS A 21 25.98 -26.99 6.09
N THR A 22 24.67 -26.83 5.90
CA THR A 22 23.66 -27.28 6.87
C THR A 22 23.14 -28.69 6.59
N GLY A 23 23.37 -29.22 5.39
CA GLY A 23 22.79 -30.47 4.92
C GLY A 23 21.28 -30.43 4.69
N SER A 24 20.62 -29.27 4.82
CA SER A 24 19.17 -29.14 4.75
C SER A 24 18.73 -27.93 3.94
N SER A 25 17.93 -28.20 2.90
CA SER A 25 17.29 -27.17 2.06
C SER A 25 16.31 -26.29 2.83
N GLY A 26 15.58 -26.85 3.81
CA GLY A 26 14.67 -26.05 4.64
C GLY A 26 15.40 -25.09 5.58
N ILE A 27 16.49 -25.53 6.21
CA ILE A 27 17.33 -24.66 7.06
C ILE A 27 17.99 -23.57 6.21
N ALA A 28 18.46 -23.91 5.01
CA ALA A 28 18.99 -22.95 4.06
C ALA A 28 18.00 -21.82 3.75
N ILE A 29 16.74 -22.16 3.45
CA ILE A 29 15.67 -21.16 3.22
C ILE A 29 15.46 -20.29 4.47
N ILE A 30 15.39 -20.88 5.68
CA ILE A 30 15.19 -20.12 6.92
C ILE A 30 16.32 -19.10 7.14
N LEU A 31 17.57 -19.56 7.07
CA LEU A 31 18.74 -18.70 7.30
C LEU A 31 18.85 -17.60 6.23
N PHE A 32 18.63 -17.95 4.96
CA PHE A 32 18.62 -17.00 3.86
C PHE A 32 17.56 -15.91 4.04
N THR A 33 16.36 -16.30 4.50
CA THR A 33 15.26 -15.36 4.80
C THR A 33 15.65 -14.38 5.90
N ILE A 34 16.20 -14.89 7.00
CA ILE A 34 16.64 -14.06 8.14
C ILE A 34 17.74 -13.10 7.70
N LEU A 35 18.71 -13.56 6.90
CA LEU A 35 19.80 -12.74 6.36
C LEU A 35 19.26 -11.58 5.53
N ILE A 36 18.41 -11.85 4.53
CA ILE A 36 17.81 -10.82 3.68
C ILE A 36 17.01 -9.82 4.52
N LYS A 37 16.15 -10.31 5.42
CA LYS A 37 15.31 -9.45 6.26
C LYS A 37 16.15 -8.57 7.19
N THR A 38 17.26 -9.09 7.71
CA THR A 38 18.20 -8.33 8.53
C THR A 38 18.91 -7.25 7.72
N LEU A 39 19.35 -7.57 6.50
CA LEU A 39 19.95 -6.59 5.59
C LEU A 39 18.96 -5.47 5.21
N LEU A 40 17.68 -5.81 5.05
CA LEU A 40 16.60 -4.87 4.73
C LEU A 40 15.98 -4.21 5.97
N LEU A 41 16.42 -4.56 7.18
CA LEU A 41 15.90 -4.03 8.44
C LEU A 41 15.94 -2.49 8.52
N PRO A 42 17.05 -1.78 8.20
CA PRO A 42 17.08 -0.32 8.29
C PRO A 42 16.06 0.36 7.36
N LEU A 43 15.79 -0.25 6.19
CA LEU A 43 14.81 0.24 5.24
C LEU A 43 13.38 0.03 5.77
N THR A 44 13.10 -1.16 6.27
CA THR A 44 11.77 -1.51 6.79
C THR A 44 11.43 -0.75 8.07
N ILE A 45 12.39 -0.43 8.95
CA ILE A 45 12.18 0.47 10.09
C ILE A 45 11.66 1.83 9.64
N LYS A 46 12.26 2.43 8.60
CA LYS A 46 11.80 3.71 8.04
C LYS A 46 10.37 3.61 7.49
N SER A 47 10.05 2.52 6.81
CA SER A 47 8.71 2.26 6.26
C SER A 47 7.66 2.11 7.36
N VAL A 48 7.90 1.26 8.35
CA VAL A 48 6.97 1.03 9.48
C VAL A 48 6.72 2.33 10.25
N ARG A 49 7.77 3.12 10.48
CA ARG A 49 7.65 4.40 11.17
C ARG A 49 6.82 5.42 10.39
N SER A 50 6.99 5.49 9.08
CA SER A 50 6.19 6.38 8.23
C SER A 50 4.71 6.02 8.29
N THR A 51 4.40 4.71 8.26
CA THR A 51 3.03 4.21 8.44
C THR A 51 2.46 4.55 9.82
N ALA A 52 3.26 4.44 10.88
CA ALA A 52 2.84 4.83 12.23
C ALA A 52 2.53 6.33 12.33
N MET A 53 3.35 7.21 11.74
CA MET A 53 3.05 8.66 11.73
C MET A 53 1.80 8.99 10.92
N MET A 54 1.53 8.25 9.83
CA MET A 54 0.28 8.41 9.08
C MET A 54 -0.95 8.06 9.93
N GLN A 55 -0.82 7.08 10.82
CA GLN A 55 -1.88 6.70 11.76
C GLN A 55 -2.13 7.78 12.82
N GLU A 56 -1.09 8.48 13.30
CA GLU A 56 -1.21 9.63 14.20
C GLU A 56 -1.97 10.80 13.55
N LEU A 57 -1.91 10.94 12.22
CA LEU A 57 -2.62 11.99 11.47
C LEU A 57 -4.08 11.68 11.14
N GLN A 58 -4.53 10.45 11.36
CA GLN A 58 -5.92 10.04 11.13
C GLN A 58 -6.98 11.00 11.69
N PRO A 59 -6.90 11.54 12.93
CA PRO A 59 -7.86 12.53 13.40
C PRO A 59 -7.89 13.81 12.56
N LYS A 60 -6.74 14.30 12.10
CA LYS A 60 -6.66 15.50 11.25
C LYS A 60 -7.19 15.25 9.84
N ILE A 61 -6.95 14.06 9.30
CA ILE A 61 -7.55 13.63 8.03
C ILE A 61 -9.07 13.59 8.15
N ARG A 62 -9.62 13.13 9.29
CA ARG A 62 -11.07 13.15 9.54
C ARG A 62 -11.65 14.56 9.61
N GLU A 63 -10.92 15.51 10.19
CA GLU A 63 -11.32 16.92 10.16
C GLU A 63 -11.37 17.47 8.74
N LEU A 64 -10.37 17.15 7.90
CA LEU A 64 -10.39 17.50 6.48
C LEU A 64 -11.56 16.85 5.74
N GLN A 65 -11.88 15.59 6.02
CA GLN A 65 -13.04 14.90 5.44
C GLN A 65 -14.36 15.53 5.86
N LYS A 66 -14.49 16.00 7.11
CA LYS A 66 -15.67 16.75 7.55
C LYS A 66 -15.79 18.10 6.83
N LYS A 67 -14.66 18.79 6.60
CA LYS A 67 -14.63 20.13 5.99
C LYS A 67 -14.80 20.11 4.47
N TYR A 68 -14.20 19.13 3.79
CA TYR A 68 -14.09 19.06 2.33
C TYR A 68 -14.68 17.78 1.73
N GLY A 69 -15.45 17.00 2.47
CA GLY A 69 -15.97 15.70 2.02
C GLY A 69 -16.82 15.74 0.75
N GLN A 70 -17.44 16.88 0.43
CA GLN A 70 -18.19 17.08 -0.82
C GLN A 70 -17.28 17.30 -2.04
N ASP A 71 -16.05 17.78 -1.85
CA ASP A 71 -15.10 18.07 -2.91
C ASP A 71 -13.91 17.10 -2.81
N ARG A 72 -14.01 15.98 -3.53
CA ARG A 72 -12.96 14.94 -3.53
C ARG A 72 -11.61 15.45 -4.02
N GLN A 73 -11.58 16.39 -4.97
CA GLN A 73 -10.33 16.92 -5.48
C GLN A 73 -9.63 17.76 -4.42
N ARG A 74 -10.38 18.65 -3.76
CA ARG A 74 -9.86 19.47 -2.66
C ARG A 74 -9.48 18.65 -1.44
N LEU A 75 -10.28 17.65 -1.09
CA LEU A 75 -9.95 16.72 -0.01
C LEU A 75 -8.63 16.00 -0.28
N SER A 76 -8.41 15.50 -1.50
CA SER A 76 -7.15 14.85 -1.86
C SER A 76 -5.95 15.81 -1.79
N ALA A 77 -6.12 17.05 -2.27
CA ALA A 77 -5.07 18.07 -2.24
C ALA A 77 -4.68 18.45 -0.80
N GLU A 78 -5.67 18.74 0.06
CA GLU A 78 -5.44 19.10 1.46
C GLU A 78 -4.89 17.92 2.28
N THR A 79 -5.31 16.68 1.97
CA THR A 79 -4.76 15.48 2.62
C THR A 79 -3.28 15.28 2.23
N MET A 80 -2.94 15.47 0.96
CA MET A 80 -1.54 15.38 0.52
C MET A 80 -0.70 16.52 1.10
N LYS A 81 -1.26 17.73 1.17
CA LYS A 81 -0.63 18.89 1.82
C LYS A 81 -0.34 18.61 3.29
N LEU A 82 -1.31 18.05 4.01
CA LEU A 82 -1.13 17.59 5.37
C LEU A 82 0.01 16.58 5.46
N TYR A 83 0.07 15.57 4.58
CA TYR A 83 1.21 14.65 4.60
C TYR A 83 2.56 15.34 4.36
N GLN A 84 2.62 16.32 3.46
CA GLN A 84 3.83 17.10 3.18
C GLN A 84 4.25 17.99 4.37
N GLU A 85 3.31 18.63 5.05
CA GLU A 85 3.56 19.45 6.24
C GLU A 85 4.19 18.63 7.38
N TYR A 86 3.79 17.36 7.49
CA TYR A 86 4.34 16.42 8.46
C TYR A 86 5.55 15.63 7.93
N GLY A 87 5.99 15.89 6.70
CA GLY A 87 7.14 15.24 6.07
C GLY A 87 6.94 13.73 5.84
N ILE A 88 5.70 13.28 5.68
CA ILE A 88 5.33 11.87 5.50
C ILE A 88 5.20 11.59 4.00
N ASN A 89 5.84 10.52 3.53
CA ASN A 89 5.68 10.04 2.16
C ASN A 89 4.69 8.86 2.13
N PRO A 90 3.50 8.97 1.53
CA PRO A 90 2.53 7.87 1.49
C PRO A 90 3.06 6.61 0.77
N MET A 91 4.00 6.75 -0.17
CA MET A 91 4.60 5.62 -0.91
C MET A 91 5.55 4.77 -0.05
N SER A 92 6.03 5.30 1.07
CA SER A 92 6.91 4.54 1.96
C SER A 92 6.19 3.35 2.62
N GLY A 93 4.86 3.36 2.68
CA GLY A 93 4.06 2.24 3.22
C GLY A 93 3.96 1.03 2.30
N CYS A 94 4.03 1.21 0.97
CA CYS A 94 3.99 0.12 0.01
C CYS A 94 5.38 -0.39 -0.43
N LEU A 95 6.44 0.34 -0.07
CA LEU A 95 7.82 -0.02 -0.40
C LEU A 95 8.21 -1.46 0.03
N PRO A 96 7.81 -1.97 1.21
CA PRO A 96 8.13 -3.35 1.59
C PRO A 96 7.50 -4.37 0.65
N VAL A 97 6.27 -4.13 0.19
CA VAL A 97 5.56 -5.03 -0.73
C VAL A 97 6.22 -5.03 -2.09
N LEU A 98 6.60 -3.85 -2.60
CA LEU A 98 7.25 -3.73 -3.91
C LEU A 98 8.59 -4.46 -3.94
N LEU A 99 9.35 -4.39 -2.85
CA LEU A 99 10.62 -5.09 -2.71
C LEU A 99 10.45 -6.61 -2.52
N GLN A 100 9.36 -7.01 -1.86
CA GLN A 100 9.07 -8.42 -1.57
C GLN A 100 8.78 -9.22 -2.86
N ILE A 101 8.11 -8.62 -3.85
CA ILE A 101 7.67 -9.31 -5.07
C ILE A 101 8.86 -9.92 -5.85
N PRO A 102 9.90 -9.17 -6.25
CA PRO A 102 11.05 -9.74 -6.94
C PRO A 102 11.77 -10.81 -6.14
N ILE A 103 11.94 -10.59 -4.82
CA ILE A 103 12.62 -11.55 -3.93
C ILE A 103 11.86 -12.87 -3.89
N PHE A 104 10.53 -12.82 -3.78
CA PHE A 104 9.70 -14.02 -3.76
C PHE A 104 9.81 -14.82 -5.08
N PHE A 105 9.67 -14.14 -6.22
CA PHE A 105 9.80 -14.80 -7.52
C PHE A 105 11.22 -15.36 -7.74
N GLY A 106 12.25 -14.61 -7.36
CA GLY A 106 13.64 -15.07 -7.45
C GLY A 106 13.86 -16.33 -6.62
N LEU A 107 13.35 -16.37 -5.38
CA LEU A 107 13.41 -17.54 -4.53
C LEU A 107 12.64 -18.73 -5.11
N TYR A 108 11.46 -18.51 -5.66
CA TYR A 108 10.68 -19.56 -6.31
C TYR A 108 11.44 -20.22 -7.46
N PHE A 109 12.02 -19.43 -8.38
CA PHE A 109 12.80 -19.97 -9.48
C PHE A 109 14.08 -20.65 -8.99
N ALA A 110 14.76 -20.06 -8.01
CA ALA A 110 15.96 -20.64 -7.43
C ALA A 110 15.72 -22.02 -6.82
N ILE A 111 14.68 -22.15 -5.97
CA ILE A 111 14.31 -23.42 -5.36
C ILE A 111 13.93 -24.45 -6.42
N ARG A 112 13.18 -24.03 -7.44
CA ARG A 112 12.76 -24.92 -8.54
C ARG A 112 13.98 -25.47 -9.29
N ASN A 113 14.92 -24.61 -9.66
CA ASN A 113 16.12 -24.98 -10.41
C ASN A 113 17.04 -25.91 -9.60
N LEU A 114 17.27 -25.58 -8.32
CA LEU A 114 18.06 -26.42 -7.40
C LEU A 114 17.42 -27.80 -7.18
N SER A 115 16.09 -27.85 -7.12
CA SER A 115 15.36 -29.12 -6.94
C SER A 115 15.38 -29.99 -8.20
N THR A 116 15.47 -29.41 -9.40
CA THR A 116 15.52 -30.16 -10.66
C THR A 116 16.92 -30.59 -11.04
N HIS A 117 17.96 -29.80 -10.75
CA HIS A 117 19.30 -30.03 -11.28
C HIS A 117 20.28 -30.59 -10.25
N ASP A 118 20.11 -30.25 -8.96
CA ASP A 118 21.19 -30.44 -7.99
C ASP A 118 21.04 -31.70 -7.12
N GLY A 119 19.91 -32.40 -7.18
CA GLY A 119 19.68 -33.79 -6.71
C GLY A 119 19.98 -34.14 -5.23
N GLY A 120 20.70 -33.30 -4.49
CA GLY A 120 21.25 -33.56 -3.15
C GLY A 120 20.31 -33.14 -2.04
N SER A 121 20.74 -32.25 -1.13
CA SER A 121 19.93 -31.76 0.00
C SER A 121 18.59 -31.12 -0.41
N TRP A 122 18.39 -30.82 -1.69
CA TRP A 122 17.17 -30.28 -2.28
C TRP A 122 16.17 -31.34 -2.72
N SER A 123 16.60 -32.60 -2.88
CA SER A 123 15.69 -33.75 -3.06
C SER A 123 15.21 -34.32 -1.73
N ASN A 124 15.94 -34.02 -0.64
CA ASN A 124 15.57 -34.42 0.71
C ASN A 124 14.41 -33.58 1.25
N GLY A 125 13.53 -34.24 2.01
CA GLY A 125 12.45 -33.58 2.72
C GLY A 125 12.93 -32.67 3.86
N PHE A 126 12.04 -31.82 4.34
CA PHE A 126 12.24 -30.97 5.51
C PHE A 126 11.07 -31.13 6.48
N LEU A 127 11.37 -31.52 7.72
CA LEU A 127 10.37 -31.83 8.74
C LEU A 127 9.38 -32.90 8.25
N TRP A 128 8.09 -32.57 8.12
CA TRP A 128 7.04 -33.46 7.59
C TRP A 128 6.89 -33.39 6.07
N ILE A 129 7.65 -32.52 5.39
CA ILE A 129 7.49 -32.23 3.97
C ILE A 129 8.46 -33.09 3.18
N PRO A 130 8.01 -34.00 2.32
CA PRO A 130 8.91 -34.89 1.58
C PRO A 130 9.77 -34.18 0.53
N ASN A 131 9.27 -33.09 -0.05
CA ASN A 131 9.98 -32.32 -1.06
C ASN A 131 9.51 -30.85 -1.05
N LEU A 132 10.45 -29.91 -0.95
CA LEU A 132 10.14 -28.47 -0.89
C LEU A 132 9.70 -27.86 -2.22
N ALA A 133 9.91 -28.54 -3.35
CA ALA A 133 9.39 -28.13 -4.66
C ALA A 133 7.94 -28.56 -4.90
N GLN A 134 7.40 -29.44 -4.06
CA GLN A 134 6.01 -29.90 -4.13
C GLN A 134 5.14 -29.19 -3.07
N PRO A 135 3.81 -29.19 -3.23
CA PRO A 135 2.91 -28.67 -2.20
C PRO A 135 3.06 -29.39 -0.85
N ASP A 136 2.82 -28.66 0.25
CA ASP A 136 2.82 -29.24 1.60
C ASP A 136 1.66 -30.23 1.73
N PRO A 137 1.91 -31.55 1.92
CA PRO A 137 0.85 -32.55 1.98
C PRO A 137 -0.16 -32.30 3.10
N LEU A 138 0.29 -31.73 4.22
CA LEU A 138 -0.54 -31.46 5.40
C LEU A 138 -1.09 -30.03 5.42
N HIS A 139 -0.67 -29.17 4.49
CA HIS A 139 -1.07 -27.77 4.40
C HIS A 139 -0.85 -26.98 5.71
N ILE A 140 0.11 -27.39 6.54
CA ILE A 140 0.47 -26.72 7.78
C ILE A 140 1.17 -25.39 7.47
N LEU A 141 2.07 -25.38 6.49
CA LEU A 141 2.81 -24.15 6.14
C LEU A 141 1.90 -23.03 5.63
N PRO A 142 0.95 -23.25 4.69
CA PRO A 142 0.02 -22.20 4.27
C PRO A 142 -0.81 -21.64 5.43
N ILE A 143 -1.28 -22.49 6.34
CA ILE A 143 -2.04 -22.07 7.52
C ILE A 143 -1.18 -21.22 8.44
N LEU A 144 0.06 -21.64 8.73
CA LEU A 144 1.01 -20.86 9.53
C LEU A 144 1.36 -19.52 8.88
N ALA A 145 1.55 -19.49 7.56
CA ALA A 145 1.83 -18.27 6.82
C ALA A 145 0.66 -17.28 6.95
N GLY A 146 -0.57 -17.76 6.74
CA GLY A 146 -1.78 -16.96 6.95
C GLY A 146 -1.94 -16.48 8.39
N LEU A 147 -1.66 -17.34 9.38
CA LEU A 147 -1.74 -16.98 10.79
C LEU A 147 -0.76 -15.87 11.17
N PHE A 148 0.53 -16.03 10.83
CA PHE A 148 1.52 -15.00 11.13
C PHE A 148 1.28 -13.71 10.33
N GLN A 149 0.84 -13.82 9.08
CA GLN A 149 0.44 -12.67 8.27
C GLN A 149 -0.75 -11.92 8.88
N PHE A 150 -1.71 -12.65 9.45
CA PHE A 150 -2.84 -12.08 10.15
C PHE A 150 -2.42 -11.35 11.43
N VAL A 151 -1.57 -11.99 12.24
CA VAL A 151 -1.00 -11.37 13.45
C VAL A 151 -0.24 -10.09 13.08
N GLN A 152 0.61 -10.13 12.05
CA GLN A 152 1.33 -8.96 11.55
C GLN A 152 0.37 -7.83 11.13
N THR A 153 -0.64 -8.15 10.33
CA THR A 153 -1.68 -7.19 9.91
C THR A 153 -2.38 -6.56 11.13
N ARG A 154 -2.72 -7.37 12.14
CA ARG A 154 -3.40 -6.90 13.34
C ARG A 154 -2.51 -6.00 14.21
N MET A 155 -1.23 -6.33 14.36
CA MET A 155 -0.25 -5.53 15.09
C MET A 155 0.03 -4.17 14.43
N THR A 156 -0.16 -4.07 13.11
CA THR A 156 0.01 -2.81 12.38
C THR A 156 -1.11 -1.81 12.71
N ARG A 157 -2.23 -2.25 13.29
CA ARG A 157 -3.32 -1.37 13.71
C ARG A 157 -2.99 -0.68 15.04
N PRO A 158 -3.26 0.63 15.21
CA PRO A 158 -3.17 1.30 16.51
C PRO A 158 -4.13 0.67 17.53
N ALA A 159 -3.67 0.50 18.77
CA ALA A 159 -4.54 0.08 19.87
C ALA A 159 -5.61 1.14 20.16
N GLY A 160 -6.82 0.71 20.55
CA GLY A 160 -7.89 1.63 20.97
C GLY A 160 -8.59 2.41 19.85
N GLN A 161 -8.26 2.19 18.57
CA GLN A 161 -9.09 2.69 17.47
C GLN A 161 -10.40 1.89 17.40
N GLY A 162 -11.54 2.54 17.66
CA GLY A 162 -12.88 1.97 17.49
C GLY A 162 -13.22 1.60 16.03
N LYS A 163 -14.51 1.35 15.73
CA LYS A 163 -14.96 1.09 14.36
C LYS A 163 -14.57 2.27 13.45
N PHE A 164 -13.98 1.99 12.28
CA PHE A 164 -13.69 3.01 11.28
C PHE A 164 -15.01 3.66 10.86
N GLN A 165 -15.13 4.98 11.07
CA GLN A 165 -16.32 5.74 10.67
C GLN A 165 -16.30 6.10 9.18
N ASP A 166 -15.11 6.12 8.58
CA ASP A 166 -14.91 6.45 7.17
C ASP A 166 -15.03 5.20 6.28
N PRO A 167 -15.99 5.15 5.33
CA PRO A 167 -16.20 3.99 4.48
C PRO A 167 -14.96 3.56 3.68
N GLN A 168 -14.13 4.53 3.27
CA GLN A 168 -12.88 4.26 2.55
C GLN A 168 -11.82 3.59 3.45
N GLN A 169 -11.72 3.98 4.72
CA GLN A 169 -10.79 3.36 5.67
C GLN A 169 -11.25 1.96 6.05
N GLN A 170 -12.56 1.78 6.23
CA GLN A 170 -13.14 0.47 6.50
C GLN A 170 -12.87 -0.50 5.33
N MET A 171 -13.01 -0.05 4.08
CA MET A 171 -12.70 -0.85 2.89
C MET A 171 -11.21 -1.20 2.81
N MET A 172 -10.31 -0.25 3.05
CA MET A 172 -8.87 -0.53 3.08
C MET A 172 -8.52 -1.57 4.16
N TYR A 173 -9.13 -1.45 5.33
CA TYR A 173 -8.92 -2.40 6.43
C TYR A 173 -9.50 -3.78 6.13
N SER A 174 -10.69 -3.88 5.55
CA SER A 174 -11.28 -5.17 5.19
C SER A 174 -10.44 -5.89 4.13
N MET A 175 -9.86 -5.16 3.17
CA MET A 175 -8.89 -5.71 2.23
C MET A 175 -7.62 -6.23 2.93
N MET A 176 -7.11 -5.48 3.90
CA MET A 176 -5.92 -5.88 4.66
C MET A 176 -6.16 -7.14 5.50
N LEU A 177 -7.37 -7.32 6.05
CA LEU A 177 -7.78 -8.55 6.74
C LEU A 177 -8.01 -9.74 5.80
N PHE A 178 -8.34 -9.47 4.54
CA PHE A 178 -8.53 -10.51 3.53
C PHE A 178 -7.20 -11.05 2.98
N MET A 179 -6.15 -10.23 2.95
CA MET A 179 -4.85 -10.63 2.40
C MET A 179 -4.24 -11.89 3.06
N PRO A 180 -4.24 -12.04 4.41
CA PRO A 180 -3.81 -13.28 5.06
C PRO A 180 -4.56 -14.53 4.57
N LEU A 181 -5.86 -14.42 4.29
CA LEU A 181 -6.64 -15.55 3.75
C LEU A 181 -6.18 -15.91 2.33
N MET A 182 -5.90 -14.91 1.49
CA MET A 182 -5.34 -15.13 0.16
C MET A 182 -3.99 -15.86 0.20
N VAL A 183 -3.15 -15.59 1.22
CA VAL A 183 -1.89 -16.32 1.42
C VAL A 183 -2.14 -17.81 1.64
N VAL A 184 -3.13 -18.17 2.47
CA VAL A 184 -3.48 -19.58 2.72
C VAL A 184 -3.99 -20.24 1.44
N ILE A 185 -4.91 -19.58 0.72
CA ILE A 185 -5.49 -20.13 -0.52
C ILE A 185 -4.42 -20.31 -1.59
N PHE A 186 -3.57 -19.31 -1.79
CA PHE A 186 -2.48 -19.38 -2.76
C PHE A 186 -1.46 -20.45 -2.37
N GLY A 187 -1.04 -20.48 -1.09
CA GLY A 187 -0.10 -21.46 -0.58
C GLY A 187 -0.61 -22.90 -0.62
N TRP A 188 -1.93 -23.12 -0.71
CA TRP A 188 -2.54 -24.44 -0.68
C TRP A 188 -2.03 -25.38 -1.78
N ASN A 189 -1.91 -24.87 -3.01
CA ASN A 189 -1.44 -25.66 -4.15
C ASN A 189 -0.01 -25.27 -4.60
N PHE A 190 0.66 -24.42 -3.82
CA PHE A 190 1.97 -23.88 -4.18
C PHE A 190 3.10 -24.71 -3.57
N ALA A 191 4.29 -24.65 -4.17
CA ALA A 191 5.47 -25.34 -3.67
C ALA A 191 5.79 -24.93 -2.21
N ALA A 192 6.11 -25.92 -1.37
CA ALA A 192 6.31 -25.74 0.06
C ALA A 192 7.51 -24.82 0.41
N GLY A 193 8.57 -24.78 -0.40
CA GLY A 193 9.77 -23.97 -0.14
C GLY A 193 9.49 -22.46 -0.10
N PRO A 194 8.88 -21.87 -1.14
CA PRO A 194 8.43 -20.48 -1.10
C PRO A 194 7.40 -20.20 0.01
N VAL A 195 6.53 -21.16 0.35
CA VAL A 195 5.57 -21.01 1.45
C VAL A 195 6.30 -21.01 2.80
N LEU A 196 7.32 -21.85 2.98
CA LEU A 196 8.20 -21.86 4.16
C LEU A 196 8.89 -20.49 4.31
N TYR A 197 9.41 -19.95 3.22
CA TYR A 197 9.93 -18.57 3.20
C TYR A 197 8.88 -17.56 3.67
N TRP A 198 7.63 -17.69 3.22
CA TRP A 198 6.55 -16.81 3.65
C TRP A 198 6.31 -16.91 5.16
N VAL A 199 6.25 -18.13 5.72
CA VAL A 199 6.10 -18.36 7.17
C VAL A 199 7.21 -17.66 7.94
N VAL A 200 8.47 -17.89 7.57
CA VAL A 200 9.64 -17.33 8.25
C VAL A 200 9.67 -15.80 8.11
N SER A 201 9.36 -15.30 6.92
CA SER A 201 9.27 -13.86 6.63
C SER A 201 8.19 -13.17 7.46
N ALA A 202 7.00 -13.77 7.56
CA ALA A 202 5.89 -13.25 8.36
C ALA A 202 6.22 -13.28 9.85
N LEU A 203 6.81 -14.39 10.34
CA LEU A 203 7.27 -14.50 11.72
C LEU A 203 8.33 -13.44 12.05
N TYR A 204 9.35 -13.29 11.19
CA TYR A 204 10.35 -12.22 11.34
C TYR A 204 9.68 -10.85 11.40
N SER A 205 8.71 -10.59 10.51
CA SER A 205 7.99 -9.33 10.49
C SER A 205 7.13 -9.12 11.74
N VAL A 206 6.56 -10.16 12.35
CA VAL A 206 5.89 -10.09 13.66
C VAL A 206 6.87 -9.67 14.74
N VAL A 207 8.04 -10.32 14.83
CA VAL A 207 9.09 -9.98 15.80
C VAL A 207 9.58 -8.55 15.58
N GLN A 208 9.83 -8.18 14.34
CA GLN A 208 10.23 -6.83 13.96
C GLN A 208 9.16 -5.79 14.36
N GLN A 209 7.89 -6.04 14.05
CA GLN A 209 6.79 -5.16 14.39
C GLN A 209 6.67 -5.00 15.92
N TRP A 210 6.84 -6.08 16.66
CA TRP A 210 6.87 -6.06 18.12
C TRP A 210 7.99 -5.16 18.66
N LEU A 211 9.19 -5.22 18.08
CA LEU A 211 10.31 -4.37 18.47
C LEU A 211 10.11 -2.88 18.10
N ILE A 212 9.42 -2.57 17.00
CA ILE A 212 9.26 -1.18 16.50
C ILE A 212 8.00 -0.50 17.06
N THR A 213 6.85 -1.16 17.03
CA THR A 213 5.56 -0.57 17.44
C THR A 213 4.93 -1.26 18.65
N GLY A 214 5.51 -2.36 19.13
CA GLY A 214 4.89 -3.20 20.15
C GLY A 214 3.76 -4.07 19.60
N TRP A 215 2.92 -4.58 20.50
CA TRP A 215 1.78 -5.44 20.17
C TRP A 215 0.66 -4.73 19.39
N GLY A 216 0.64 -3.38 19.42
CA GLY A 216 -0.39 -2.58 18.74
C GLY A 216 -1.80 -3.05 19.10
N GLY A 217 -2.64 -3.22 18.08
CA GLY A 217 -4.02 -3.64 18.23
C GLY A 217 -4.23 -5.07 18.74
N MET A 218 -3.19 -5.91 18.89
CA MET A 218 -3.35 -7.22 19.55
C MET A 218 -3.80 -7.09 21.01
N ARG A 219 -3.52 -5.95 21.64
CA ARG A 219 -3.90 -5.66 23.03
C ARG A 219 -5.39 -5.48 23.24
N ASP A 220 -6.13 -5.16 22.18
CA ASP A 220 -7.60 -5.10 22.25
C ASP A 220 -8.20 -6.50 22.53
N TRP A 221 -7.48 -7.58 22.22
CA TRP A 221 -7.89 -8.96 22.49
C TRP A 221 -7.15 -9.57 23.67
N PHE A 222 -5.88 -9.24 23.83
CA PHE A 222 -5.01 -9.76 24.87
C PHE A 222 -4.47 -8.60 25.72
N PRO A 223 -5.28 -8.05 26.64
CA PRO A 223 -4.91 -6.89 27.44
C PRO A 223 -3.75 -7.18 28.41
N PHE A 224 -3.47 -8.45 28.71
CA PHE A 224 -2.37 -8.88 29.59
C PHE A 224 -0.98 -8.83 28.93
N LEU A 225 -0.87 -8.54 27.63
CA LEU A 225 0.42 -8.51 26.94
C LEU A 225 1.30 -7.34 27.41
N PRO A 226 2.57 -7.59 27.79
CA PRO A 226 3.49 -6.55 28.26
C PRO A 226 3.81 -5.53 27.15
N ASP A 227 3.79 -4.22 27.45
CA ASP A 227 4.19 -3.20 26.48
C ASP A 227 5.70 -3.05 26.47
N LEU A 228 6.24 -2.80 25.29
CA LEU A 228 7.55 -2.18 25.18
C LEU A 228 7.34 -0.67 25.32
N PRO A 229 7.87 -0.03 26.39
CA PRO A 229 7.84 1.42 26.55
C PRO A 229 8.35 2.11 25.31
N GLU A 230 7.75 3.24 24.92
CA GLU A 230 8.03 3.92 23.65
C GLU A 230 9.53 4.18 23.44
N HIS A 231 10.26 4.55 24.50
CA HIS A 231 11.70 4.81 24.46
C HIS A 231 12.58 3.57 24.22
N ARG A 232 12.07 2.35 24.48
CA ARG A 232 12.76 1.08 24.21
C ARG A 232 12.45 0.51 22.83
N ARG A 233 11.55 1.15 22.07
CA ARG A 233 11.19 0.69 20.73
C ARG A 233 12.28 1.02 19.73
N LEU A 234 12.59 0.07 18.85
CA LEU A 234 13.61 0.24 17.83
C LEU A 234 13.21 1.37 16.88
N GLY A 235 14.04 2.41 16.79
CA GLY A 235 13.76 3.60 15.98
C GLY A 235 13.01 4.73 16.69
N TYR A 236 12.94 4.71 18.03
CA TYR A 236 12.48 5.84 18.84
C TYR A 236 13.24 7.12 18.48
N LEU A 237 12.49 8.22 18.33
CA LEU A 237 13.03 9.56 18.17
C LEU A 237 12.32 10.49 19.12
N ASP A 238 13.11 11.18 19.94
CA ASP A 238 12.62 12.17 20.90
C ASP A 238 11.61 13.11 20.23
N PRO A 239 10.47 13.41 20.89
CA PRO A 239 9.47 14.33 20.36
C PRO A 239 10.09 15.66 19.86
N ALA A 240 11.03 16.22 20.62
CA ALA A 240 11.76 17.43 20.25
C ALA A 240 12.55 17.29 18.93
N LYS A 241 13.19 16.15 18.69
CA LYS A 241 13.91 15.87 17.45
C LYS A 241 12.95 15.63 16.27
N ARG A 242 11.79 15.02 16.52
CA ARG A 242 10.72 14.88 15.52
C ARG A 242 10.23 16.26 15.06
N GLU A 243 10.01 17.18 15.99
CA GLU A 243 9.60 18.55 15.70
C GLU A 243 10.66 19.35 14.95
N ALA A 244 11.93 19.25 15.36
CA ALA A 244 13.04 19.87 14.65
C ALA A 244 13.17 19.35 13.21
N GLN A 245 13.05 18.04 12.99
CA GLN A 245 13.02 17.45 11.64
C GLN A 245 11.81 17.93 10.81
N ARG A 246 10.63 18.07 11.42
CA ARG A 246 9.44 18.62 10.76
C ARG A 246 9.67 20.06 10.30
N GLN A 247 10.22 20.90 11.17
CA GLN A 247 10.51 22.31 10.84
C GLN A 247 11.59 22.43 9.76
N ALA A 248 12.58 21.54 9.75
CA ALA A 248 13.58 21.50 8.68
C ALA A 248 12.98 21.05 7.33
N ALA A 249 12.12 20.02 7.34
CA ALA A 249 11.46 19.52 6.14
C ALA A 249 10.51 20.56 5.51
N SER A 250 9.74 21.29 6.33
CA SER A 250 8.82 22.34 5.87
C SER A 250 9.53 23.58 5.31
N ARG A 251 10.81 23.81 5.67
CA ARG A 251 11.65 24.87 5.11
C ARG A 251 12.41 24.46 3.84
N GLY A 252 12.47 23.16 3.55
CA GLY A 252 13.20 22.59 2.42
C GLY A 252 12.53 22.79 1.04
N LEU A 253 13.11 22.16 0.01
CA LEU A 253 12.65 22.23 -1.38
C LEU A 253 11.16 21.86 -1.51
N PHE A 254 10.72 20.82 -0.80
CA PHE A 254 9.32 20.38 -0.76
C PHE A 254 8.38 21.45 -0.18
N GLY A 255 8.79 22.17 0.87
CA GLY A 255 7.99 23.26 1.43
C GLY A 255 7.83 24.45 0.46
N ARG A 256 8.86 24.73 -0.34
CA ARG A 256 8.79 25.75 -1.41
C ARG A 256 7.88 25.34 -2.57
N LEU A 257 7.89 24.04 -2.91
CA LEU A 257 6.99 23.46 -3.92
C LEU A 257 5.53 23.54 -3.46
N ASN A 258 5.27 23.23 -2.19
CA ASN A 258 3.93 23.28 -1.61
C ASN A 258 3.34 24.70 -1.65
N LYS A 259 4.14 25.72 -1.32
CA LYS A 259 3.74 27.14 -1.46
C LYS A 259 3.44 27.58 -2.90
N HIS A 260 4.01 26.91 -3.91
CA HIS A 260 3.67 27.17 -5.31
C HIS A 260 2.31 26.58 -5.66
N ILE A 261 2.04 25.35 -5.23
CA ILE A 261 0.76 24.67 -5.45
C ILE A 261 -0.37 25.45 -4.76
N GLU A 262 -0.15 25.97 -3.55
CA GLU A 262 -1.11 26.84 -2.85
C GLU A 262 -1.52 28.06 -3.67
N ARG A 263 -0.54 28.77 -4.23
CA ARG A 263 -0.81 29.95 -5.07
C ARG A 263 -1.63 29.58 -6.30
N GLN A 264 -1.36 28.43 -6.90
CA GLN A 264 -2.13 27.97 -8.06
C GLN A 264 -3.57 27.60 -7.70
N ILE A 265 -3.79 26.89 -6.59
CA ILE A 265 -5.14 26.56 -6.12
C ILE A 265 -5.92 27.83 -5.78
N GLN A 266 -5.31 28.77 -5.06
CA GLN A 266 -5.94 30.06 -4.74
C GLN A 266 -6.24 30.89 -5.99
N GLN A 267 -5.35 30.89 -6.99
CA GLN A 267 -5.59 31.57 -8.26
C GLN A 267 -6.74 30.94 -9.05
N VAL A 268 -6.84 29.60 -9.07
CA VAL A 268 -7.95 28.89 -9.70
C VAL A 268 -9.26 29.16 -8.97
N GLU A 269 -9.23 29.19 -7.63
CA GLU A 269 -10.40 29.50 -6.80
C GLU A 269 -10.86 30.96 -7.00
N GLN A 270 -9.94 31.92 -7.02
CA GLN A 270 -10.24 33.32 -7.33
C GLN A 270 -10.78 33.48 -8.76
N ARG A 271 -10.21 32.79 -9.75
CA ARG A 271 -10.73 32.77 -11.12
C ARG A 271 -12.11 32.13 -11.21
N ALA A 272 -12.38 31.07 -10.44
CA ALA A 272 -13.68 30.41 -10.40
C ALA A 272 -14.75 31.28 -9.72
N VAL A 273 -14.38 32.02 -8.67
CA VAL A 273 -15.26 32.97 -7.96
C VAL A 273 -15.52 34.25 -8.77
N GLN A 274 -14.59 34.67 -9.65
CA GLN A 274 -14.76 35.83 -10.54
C GLN A 274 -15.50 35.50 -11.85
N ARG A 275 -15.54 34.22 -12.27
CA ARG A 275 -16.26 33.78 -13.48
C ARG A 275 -17.80 33.79 -13.45
N PRO A 276 -18.54 33.99 -12.34
CA PRO A 276 -20.00 34.15 -12.37
C PRO A 276 -20.47 35.50 -12.92
N GLU A 277 -19.68 36.57 -12.78
CA GLU A 277 -20.12 37.94 -13.15
C GLU A 277 -19.92 38.28 -14.63
N ALA A 278 -18.90 37.72 -15.29
CA ALA A 278 -18.64 38.00 -16.71
C ALA A 278 -19.67 37.37 -17.67
N ALA A 279 -20.45 36.40 -17.20
CA ALA A 279 -21.51 35.75 -18.01
C ALA A 279 -22.87 36.47 -17.91
N SER A 280 -23.08 37.36 -16.93
CA SER A 280 -24.32 38.13 -16.79
C SER A 280 -24.32 39.46 -17.54
N ASP A 281 -23.15 40.06 -17.79
CA ASP A 281 -23.05 41.35 -18.49
C ASP A 281 -23.02 41.24 -20.03
N ALA A 282 -22.71 40.06 -20.57
CA ALA A 282 -22.69 39.84 -22.02
C ALA A 282 -24.10 39.73 -22.67
N ARG A 283 -25.19 39.95 -21.91
CA ARG A 283 -26.57 39.85 -22.41
C ARG A 283 -27.21 41.20 -22.79
N LYS A 284 -26.44 42.30 -22.74
CA LYS A 284 -26.92 43.65 -23.08
C LYS A 284 -25.99 44.37 -24.06
N GLU A 285 -25.86 43.88 -25.28
CA GLU A 285 -25.51 44.77 -26.40
C GLU A 285 -26.38 44.46 -27.63
N PRO A 286 -26.93 45.50 -28.30
CA PRO A 286 -27.76 45.33 -29.48
C PRO A 286 -26.91 45.05 -30.71
N VAL A 287 -27.40 44.10 -31.51
CA VAL A 287 -26.88 43.72 -32.83
C VAL A 287 -26.71 44.94 -33.74
N ARG A 288 -25.47 45.25 -34.15
CA ARG A 288 -25.23 46.09 -35.34
C ARG A 288 -24.09 45.56 -36.22
N ALA A 289 -24.52 45.20 -37.42
CA ALA A 289 -23.88 44.71 -38.64
C ALA A 289 -22.45 45.14 -39.04
N LYS A 290 -21.76 44.16 -39.66
CA LYS A 290 -20.76 44.20 -40.78
C LYS A 290 -19.42 44.92 -40.47
N LYS A 291 -18.23 44.48 -40.90
CA LYS A 291 -17.81 43.76 -42.12
C LYS A 291 -16.33 43.35 -41.94
N ASP A 292 -15.95 42.25 -42.58
CA ASP A 292 -14.61 41.89 -43.08
C ASP A 292 -13.44 41.67 -42.08
N GLY A 293 -13.03 40.41 -41.93
CA GLY A 293 -11.76 39.99 -41.34
C GLY A 293 -11.90 38.76 -40.43
N HIS A 294 -11.48 37.59 -40.90
CA HIS A 294 -11.51 36.32 -40.13
C HIS A 294 -10.79 36.44 -38.77
N PRO A 295 -11.42 36.05 -37.65
CA PRO A 295 -10.72 35.68 -36.43
C PRO A 295 -11.01 34.21 -36.04
N ALA A 296 -10.01 33.60 -35.40
CA ALA A 296 -9.89 32.18 -35.07
C ALA A 296 -11.13 31.53 -34.44
N GLU A 297 -11.37 30.28 -34.85
CA GLU A 297 -12.39 29.40 -34.28
C GLU A 297 -12.14 29.17 -32.77
N PRO A 298 -13.15 29.36 -31.90
CA PRO A 298 -12.98 29.15 -30.46
C PRO A 298 -12.75 27.65 -30.15
N PRO A 299 -11.92 27.33 -29.13
CA PRO A 299 -11.65 25.94 -28.78
C PRO A 299 -12.94 25.22 -28.35
N PRO A 300 -13.12 23.94 -28.73
CA PRO A 300 -14.33 23.19 -28.42
C PRO A 300 -14.52 23.08 -26.90
N PRO A 301 -15.79 23.13 -26.42
CA PRO A 301 -16.08 23.06 -25.00
C PRO A 301 -15.61 21.73 -24.38
N PRO A 302 -15.19 21.72 -23.10
CA PRO A 302 -14.79 20.50 -22.42
C PRO A 302 -15.96 19.50 -22.40
N PRO A 303 -15.71 18.20 -22.59
CA PRO A 303 -16.77 17.20 -22.67
C PRO A 303 -17.55 17.13 -21.35
N ASP A 304 -18.87 17.13 -21.49
CA ASP A 304 -19.82 17.05 -20.37
C ASP A 304 -19.53 15.80 -19.51
N PRO A 305 -19.25 15.94 -18.19
CA PRO A 305 -19.00 14.81 -17.30
C PRO A 305 -20.19 13.84 -17.21
N ALA A 306 -21.39 14.23 -17.62
CA ALA A 306 -22.54 13.33 -17.71
C ALA A 306 -22.47 12.35 -18.91
N ALA A 307 -21.64 12.63 -19.92
CA ALA A 307 -21.44 11.76 -21.08
C ALA A 307 -20.49 10.57 -20.80
N LEU A 308 -19.74 10.60 -19.69
CA LEU A 308 -18.76 9.57 -19.31
C LEU A 308 -19.34 8.46 -18.43
N VAL A 309 -20.64 8.53 -18.10
CA VAL A 309 -21.33 7.48 -17.34
C VAL A 309 -22.13 6.60 -18.31
N PRO A 310 -21.80 5.30 -18.48
CA PRO A 310 -22.62 4.42 -19.31
C PRO A 310 -24.02 4.26 -18.68
N ARG A 311 -25.03 4.87 -19.31
CA ARG A 311 -26.44 4.67 -18.95
C ARG A 311 -26.80 3.19 -19.18
N ARG A 312 -27.05 2.46 -18.10
CA ARG A 312 -27.76 1.16 -18.17
C ARG A 312 -29.14 1.39 -18.76
N THR A 313 -29.35 0.92 -19.99
CA THR A 313 -30.66 0.90 -20.64
C THR A 313 -31.57 -0.10 -19.93
N ARG A 314 -32.56 0.41 -19.18
CA ARG A 314 -33.67 -0.40 -18.69
C ARG A 314 -34.78 -0.33 -19.75
N SER A 315 -34.86 -1.36 -20.60
CA SER A 315 -35.96 -1.53 -21.55
C SER A 315 -37.26 -1.80 -20.77
N SER A 316 -38.17 -0.83 -20.78
CA SER A 316 -39.54 -1.00 -20.29
C SER A 316 -40.47 -1.01 -21.51
N LYS A 317 -40.94 -2.21 -21.90
CA LYS A 317 -42.03 -2.41 -22.86
C LYS A 317 -43.25 -1.57 -22.43
N ARG A 318 -43.74 -0.70 -23.31
CA ARG A 318 -45.08 -0.07 -23.19
C ARG A 318 -46.04 -0.78 -24.16
N LYS A 319 -47.15 -1.26 -23.61
CA LYS A 319 -48.37 -1.66 -24.34
C LYS A 319 -48.96 -0.45 -25.08
N PRO A 320 -49.55 -0.59 -26.28
CA PRO A 320 -50.50 0.36 -26.82
C PRO A 320 -51.94 -0.06 -26.50
N SER A 321 -52.74 0.88 -26.02
CA SER A 321 -54.19 0.78 -25.86
C SER A 321 -54.87 1.64 -26.92
N ALA A 322 -55.63 0.97 -27.80
CA ALA A 322 -56.91 1.27 -28.44
C ALA A 322 -57.27 2.67 -29.01
N GLN A 323 -58.10 2.58 -30.07
CA GLN A 323 -58.95 3.57 -30.78
C GLN A 323 -58.25 4.32 -31.93
N GLY A 324 -58.77 4.34 -33.16
CA GLY A 324 -59.98 3.76 -33.73
C GLY A 324 -59.97 3.88 -35.27
N ASP A 325 -61.08 3.42 -35.85
CA ASP A 325 -61.41 3.17 -37.27
C ASP A 325 -60.82 1.89 -37.90
#